data_AF-A0A8X7XQR9-F1
#
_entry.id   AF-A0A8X7XQR9-F1
#
_cell.length_a   1.000
_cell.length_b   1.000
_cell.length_c   1.000
_cell.angle_alpha   90.00
_cell.angle_beta   90.00
_cell.angle_gamma   90.00
#
_symmetry.space_group_name_H-M   'P 1'
#
loop_
_entity.id
_entity.type
_entity.pdbx_description
1 polymer ?
#
loop_
_entity_poly.entity_id
_entity_poly.type
_entity_poly.pdbx_seq_one_letter_code
_entity_poly.pdbx_strand_id
1 'polypeptide(L)'
;MHPGFSNSDPEVRRQFPEEYSDQETLQTLTKFCFPFNVDSLSVNQVGQNFTFVLTDIESKQRFGFCRLSSGARSCFCILSYLPWFEVFYKLLNVLADYTAKGQDSQRKELLETLYTLSIPEPGVPVHLSVHSYFTVPDIRELPSIPENRNLTEYFVAVDVNNMLHLYASMLYERRILICCSKLSTLTACVHGSAAMLYPMYWQHVYIPVLPQHLIDYCCAPMPYLIGVHSSLMEKVKSMALEDVVILNVDTNTLETPFDDLQSLPNDVPVFYGLSKGDAVHVILIQAF
;
A
#
# COMPACT_ATOMS: atom_id res chain seq x y z
N MET A 1 2.31 -27.00 -27.32
CA MET A 1 2.24 -25.61 -27.79
C MET A 1 1.33 -24.85 -26.86
N HIS A 2 1.89 -24.19 -25.84
CA HIS A 2 1.14 -23.26 -25.00
C HIS A 2 1.01 -21.94 -25.76
N PRO A 3 -0.18 -21.30 -25.77
CA PRO A 3 -0.31 -19.99 -26.39
C PRO A 3 0.54 -19.02 -25.57
N GLY A 4 1.56 -18.46 -26.22
CA GLY A 4 2.46 -17.49 -25.62
C GLY A 4 1.66 -16.31 -25.07
N PHE A 5 1.99 -15.91 -23.85
CA PHE A 5 1.74 -14.54 -23.41
C PHE A 5 2.45 -13.63 -24.41
N SER A 6 1.69 -12.86 -25.18
CA SER A 6 2.28 -11.79 -25.99
C SER A 6 3.00 -10.85 -25.01
N ASN A 7 4.25 -10.53 -25.31
CA ASN A 7 5.12 -9.62 -24.57
C ASN A 7 4.67 -8.15 -24.75
N SER A 8 3.36 -7.91 -24.75
CA SER A 8 2.70 -6.62 -24.98
C SER A 8 2.53 -5.90 -23.65
N ASP A 9 2.96 -4.65 -23.59
CA ASP A 9 2.79 -3.80 -22.41
C ASP A 9 1.31 -3.72 -21.99
N PRO A 10 1.01 -3.65 -20.69
CA PRO A 10 -0.35 -3.51 -20.20
C PRO A 10 -0.98 -2.21 -20.73
N GLU A 11 -2.19 -2.31 -21.27
CA GLU A 11 -2.92 -1.19 -21.85
C GLU A 11 -4.18 -0.85 -21.04
N VAL A 12 -4.53 0.44 -21.00
CA VAL A 12 -5.77 0.93 -20.39
C VAL A 12 -6.95 0.54 -21.27
N ARG A 13 -7.75 -0.43 -20.80
CA ARG A 13 -8.96 -0.87 -21.54
C ARG A 13 -10.14 0.08 -21.41
N ARG A 14 -10.30 0.67 -20.22
CA ARG A 14 -11.38 1.60 -19.86
C ARG A 14 -10.87 2.55 -18.79
N GLN A 15 -11.31 3.81 -18.87
CA GLN A 15 -11.01 4.84 -17.89
C GLN A 15 -12.27 5.64 -17.55
N PHE A 16 -12.24 6.29 -16.39
CA PHE A 16 -13.25 7.27 -15.97
C PHE A 16 -12.55 8.36 -15.15
N PRO A 17 -12.84 9.65 -15.38
CA PRO A 17 -13.70 10.21 -16.43
C PRO A 17 -13.19 9.90 -17.84
N GLU A 18 -14.08 9.89 -18.84
CA GLU A 18 -13.71 9.53 -20.22
C GLU A 18 -12.75 10.59 -20.82
N GLU A 19 -12.89 11.83 -20.40
CA GLU A 19 -12.12 13.02 -20.75
C GLU A 19 -10.74 13.13 -20.06
N TYR A 20 -10.38 12.20 -19.18
CA TYR A 20 -9.07 12.20 -18.53
C TYR A 20 -7.94 12.10 -19.58
N SER A 21 -7.08 13.11 -19.64
CA SER A 21 -6.14 13.32 -20.76
C SER A 21 -4.66 13.23 -20.40
N ASP A 22 -4.32 13.07 -19.13
CA ASP A 22 -2.93 12.95 -18.68
C ASP A 22 -2.34 11.58 -19.06
N GLN A 23 -1.70 11.54 -20.22
CA GLN A 23 -1.10 10.32 -20.78
C GLN A 23 0.08 9.80 -19.96
N GLU A 24 0.84 10.67 -19.30
CA GLU A 24 1.99 10.27 -18.48
C GLU A 24 1.51 9.50 -17.24
N THR A 25 0.46 10.02 -16.59
CA THR A 25 -0.17 9.29 -15.48
C THR A 25 -0.75 7.97 -15.97
N LEU A 26 -1.45 7.91 -17.10
CA LEU A 26 -2.00 6.65 -17.64
C LEU A 26 -0.90 5.60 -17.90
N GLN A 27 0.21 6.00 -18.52
CA GLN A 27 1.35 5.10 -18.75
C GLN A 27 2.03 4.65 -17.45
N THR A 28 2.05 5.50 -16.44
CA THR A 28 2.57 5.15 -15.12
C THR A 28 1.66 4.14 -14.44
N LEU A 29 0.33 4.38 -14.47
CA LEU A 29 -0.66 3.50 -13.88
C LEU A 29 -0.59 2.07 -14.43
N THR A 30 -0.39 1.89 -15.73
CA THR A 30 -0.31 0.53 -16.31
C THR A 30 0.88 -0.26 -15.76
N LYS A 31 2.02 0.40 -15.54
CA LYS A 31 3.22 -0.23 -14.96
C LYS A 31 3.07 -0.51 -13.47
N PHE A 32 2.43 0.39 -12.72
CA PHE A 32 2.18 0.21 -11.29
C PHE A 32 1.04 -0.77 -10.97
N CYS A 33 0.12 -1.01 -11.92
CA CYS A 33 -0.92 -2.03 -11.79
C CYS A 33 -0.36 -3.46 -11.87
N PHE A 34 0.82 -3.65 -12.48
CA PHE A 34 1.50 -4.94 -12.63
C PHE A 34 2.98 -4.82 -12.21
N PRO A 35 3.29 -4.54 -10.94
CA PRO A 35 4.64 -4.21 -10.49
C PRO A 35 5.47 -5.48 -10.17
N PHE A 36 5.40 -6.49 -11.03
CA PHE A 36 6.09 -7.78 -10.86
C PHE A 36 6.44 -8.37 -12.23
N ASN A 37 7.43 -9.26 -12.27
CA ASN A 37 7.72 -10.00 -13.49
C ASN A 37 6.58 -10.99 -13.82
N VAL A 38 6.05 -10.92 -15.04
CA VAL A 38 4.90 -11.72 -15.52
C VAL A 38 5.38 -13.10 -15.95
N ASP A 39 5.87 -13.88 -15.00
CA ASP A 39 6.16 -15.30 -15.20
C ASP A 39 4.95 -16.13 -14.75
N SER A 40 4.51 -17.06 -15.61
CA SER A 40 3.24 -17.80 -15.48
C SER A 40 3.04 -18.59 -14.18
N LEU A 41 4.10 -18.79 -13.39
CA LEU A 41 4.11 -19.56 -12.15
C LEU A 41 3.77 -18.72 -10.89
N SER A 42 4.08 -17.41 -10.87
CA SER A 42 3.91 -16.55 -9.69
C SER A 42 2.54 -15.87 -9.63
N VAL A 43 1.89 -15.74 -10.78
CA VAL A 43 0.70 -14.91 -11.02
C VAL A 43 -0.53 -15.27 -10.17
N ASN A 44 -0.69 -16.53 -9.76
CA ASN A 44 -1.82 -16.96 -8.92
C ASN A 44 -1.65 -16.62 -7.43
N GLN A 45 -0.46 -16.21 -7.00
CA GLN A 45 -0.13 -16.02 -5.59
C GLN A 45 0.09 -14.55 -5.20
N VAL A 46 -0.06 -13.60 -6.13
CA VAL A 46 0.34 -12.18 -5.98
C VAL A 46 -0.59 -11.38 -5.03
N GLY A 47 -1.71 -11.95 -4.58
CA GLY A 47 -2.70 -11.26 -3.76
C GLY A 47 -3.65 -10.38 -4.60
N GLN A 48 -4.91 -10.28 -4.18
CA GLN A 48 -5.95 -9.63 -4.98
C GLN A 48 -5.94 -8.11 -4.89
N ASN A 49 -5.66 -7.54 -3.71
CA ASN A 49 -5.77 -6.11 -3.49
C ASN A 49 -4.46 -5.57 -2.93
N PHE A 50 -3.99 -4.45 -3.46
CA PHE A 50 -2.80 -3.75 -2.97
C PHE A 50 -2.95 -2.25 -3.25
N THR A 51 -2.13 -1.42 -2.61
CA THR A 51 -2.16 0.03 -2.84
C THR A 51 -0.75 0.56 -3.08
N PHE A 52 -0.48 1.01 -4.30
CA PHE A 52 0.73 1.77 -4.59
C PHE A 52 0.53 3.26 -4.28
N VAL A 53 1.63 4.01 -4.23
CA VAL A 53 1.60 5.47 -4.05
C VAL A 53 2.42 6.13 -5.15
N LEU A 54 1.85 7.17 -5.76
CA LEU A 54 2.57 8.12 -6.60
C LEU A 54 2.73 9.41 -5.79
N THR A 55 3.94 9.95 -5.74
CA THR A 55 4.22 11.21 -5.06
C THR A 55 4.20 12.33 -6.09
N ASP A 56 3.42 13.37 -5.86
CA ASP A 56 3.38 14.54 -6.75
C ASP A 56 4.48 15.55 -6.43
N ILE A 57 4.53 16.62 -7.23
CA ILE A 57 5.52 17.70 -7.09
C ILE A 57 5.44 18.47 -5.77
N GLU A 58 4.30 18.40 -5.06
CA GLU A 58 4.10 19.01 -3.74
C GLU A 58 4.40 18.01 -2.61
N SER A 59 5.00 16.85 -2.94
CA SER A 59 5.23 15.75 -2.01
C SER A 59 3.95 15.15 -1.40
N LYS A 60 2.79 15.36 -2.04
CA LYS A 60 1.54 14.73 -1.62
C LYS A 60 1.41 13.34 -2.24
N GLN A 61 0.79 12.45 -1.48
CA GLN A 61 0.61 11.06 -1.86
C GLN A 61 -0.71 10.85 -2.60
N ARG A 62 -0.64 10.30 -3.82
CA ARG A 62 -1.78 9.75 -4.55
C ARG A 62 -1.78 8.23 -4.39
N PHE A 63 -2.82 7.70 -3.76
CA PHE A 63 -2.99 6.27 -3.51
C PHE A 63 -3.66 5.61 -4.72
N GLY A 64 -2.98 4.62 -5.30
CA GLY A 64 -3.50 3.76 -6.36
C GLY A 64 -4.05 2.46 -5.79
N PHE A 65 -5.33 2.46 -5.43
CA PHE A 65 -6.01 1.28 -4.90
C PHE A 65 -6.26 0.30 -6.04
N CYS A 66 -5.71 -0.90 -5.93
CA CYS A 66 -5.74 -1.90 -6.99
C CYS A 66 -6.51 -3.15 -6.58
N ARG A 67 -7.21 -3.74 -7.56
CA ARG A 67 -7.79 -5.07 -7.50
C ARG A 67 -7.38 -5.88 -8.73
N LEU A 68 -6.46 -6.81 -8.56
CA LEU A 68 -6.02 -7.76 -9.58
C LEU A 68 -7.06 -8.86 -9.77
N SER A 69 -7.33 -9.20 -11.03
CA SER A 69 -8.13 -10.37 -11.37
C SER A 69 -7.33 -11.66 -11.13
N SER A 70 -8.04 -12.78 -10.95
CA SER A 70 -7.41 -14.10 -10.95
C SER A 70 -6.56 -14.30 -12.20
N GLY A 71 -5.36 -14.86 -12.04
CA GLY A 71 -4.40 -15.02 -13.12
C GLY A 71 -3.75 -13.71 -13.61
N ALA A 72 -3.85 -12.61 -12.85
CA ALA A 72 -3.31 -11.27 -13.13
C ALA A 72 -3.43 -10.79 -14.60
N ARG A 73 -4.53 -11.13 -15.26
CA ARG A 73 -4.81 -10.71 -16.65
C ARG A 73 -5.38 -9.30 -16.77
N SER A 74 -5.92 -8.77 -15.69
CA SER A 74 -6.54 -7.45 -15.63
C SER A 74 -6.44 -6.88 -14.21
N CYS A 75 -6.43 -5.56 -14.11
CA CYS A 75 -6.40 -4.85 -12.84
C CYS A 75 -7.42 -3.71 -12.88
N PHE A 76 -8.19 -3.56 -11.81
CA PHE A 76 -9.02 -2.38 -11.58
C PHE A 76 -8.25 -1.46 -10.65
N CYS A 77 -8.13 -0.17 -11.00
CA CYS A 77 -7.41 0.81 -10.20
C CYS A 77 -8.24 2.06 -9.98
N ILE A 78 -8.28 2.56 -8.74
CA ILE A 78 -8.78 3.89 -8.40
C ILE A 78 -7.58 4.70 -7.88
N LEU A 79 -7.29 5.83 -8.52
CA LEU A 79 -6.28 6.78 -8.06
C LEU A 79 -6.96 7.90 -7.27
N SER A 80 -6.57 8.10 -6.02
CA SER A 80 -7.17 9.12 -5.14
C SER A 80 -6.15 9.68 -4.15
N TYR A 81 -6.34 10.93 -3.73
CA TYR A 81 -5.60 11.54 -2.62
C TYR A 81 -6.13 11.12 -1.25
N LEU A 82 -7.33 10.54 -1.19
CA LEU A 82 -7.98 10.14 0.07
C LEU A 82 -7.47 8.74 0.49
N PRO A 83 -6.91 8.57 1.70
CA PRO A 83 -6.35 7.30 2.17
C PRO A 83 -7.45 6.35 2.68
N TRP A 84 -8.55 6.16 1.93
CA TRP A 84 -9.69 5.35 2.35
C TRP A 84 -9.59 3.90 1.85
N PHE A 85 -8.60 3.17 2.33
CA PHE A 85 -8.28 1.81 1.89
C PHE A 85 -9.50 0.87 1.87
N GLU A 86 -10.22 0.78 2.99
CA GLU A 86 -11.37 -0.12 3.14
C GLU A 86 -12.53 0.25 2.21
N VAL A 87 -12.75 1.56 2.01
CA VAL A 87 -13.80 2.08 1.12
C VAL A 87 -13.46 1.73 -0.32
N PHE A 88 -12.28 2.11 -0.82
CA PHE A 88 -11.92 1.90 -2.21
C PHE A 88 -11.76 0.42 -2.57
N TYR A 89 -11.27 -0.43 -1.65
CA TYR A 89 -11.26 -1.87 -1.90
C TYR A 89 -12.68 -2.46 -2.03
N LYS A 90 -13.65 -2.02 -1.22
CA LYS A 90 -15.06 -2.42 -1.36
C LYS A 90 -15.63 -1.94 -2.70
N LEU A 91 -15.34 -0.70 -3.09
CA LEU A 91 -15.80 -0.14 -4.37
C LEU A 91 -15.22 -0.88 -5.58
N LEU A 92 -13.93 -1.20 -5.56
CA LEU A 92 -13.28 -1.99 -6.60
C LEU A 92 -13.92 -3.38 -6.77
N ASN A 93 -14.33 -4.02 -5.66
CA ASN A 93 -15.06 -5.28 -5.73
C ASN A 93 -16.43 -5.13 -6.41
N VAL A 94 -17.18 -4.07 -6.08
CA VAL A 94 -18.48 -3.77 -6.72
C VAL A 94 -18.30 -3.46 -8.21
N LEU A 95 -17.32 -2.63 -8.57
CA LEU A 95 -17.02 -2.29 -9.98
C LEU A 95 -16.62 -3.52 -10.80
N ALA A 96 -15.85 -4.43 -10.20
CA ALA A 96 -15.49 -5.68 -10.84
C ALA A 96 -16.68 -6.62 -11.03
N ASP A 97 -17.61 -6.69 -10.05
CA ASP A 97 -18.84 -7.47 -10.16
C ASP A 97 -19.76 -6.93 -11.26
N TYR A 98 -19.98 -5.61 -11.31
CA TYR A 98 -20.74 -4.98 -12.41
C TYR A 98 -20.09 -5.23 -13.77
N THR A 99 -18.77 -5.17 -13.84
CA THR A 99 -18.03 -5.48 -15.07
C THR A 99 -18.21 -6.93 -15.50
N ALA A 100 -18.17 -7.88 -14.57
CA ALA A 100 -18.36 -9.30 -14.86
C ALA A 100 -19.80 -9.63 -15.30
N LYS A 101 -20.79 -8.90 -14.77
CA LYS A 101 -22.22 -9.06 -15.09
C LYS A 101 -22.69 -8.26 -16.31
N GLY A 102 -21.82 -7.43 -16.92
CA GLY A 102 -22.20 -6.55 -18.03
C GLY A 102 -23.13 -5.40 -17.65
N GLN A 103 -23.12 -4.98 -16.37
CA GLN A 103 -23.97 -3.91 -15.83
C GLN A 103 -23.32 -2.53 -16.02
N ASP A 104 -23.17 -2.11 -17.28
CA ASP A 104 -22.45 -0.88 -17.62
C ASP A 104 -23.13 0.40 -17.11
N SER A 105 -24.47 0.46 -17.11
CA SER A 105 -25.22 1.63 -16.61
C SER A 105 -24.99 1.85 -15.12
N GLN A 106 -25.12 0.80 -14.29
CA GLN A 106 -24.89 0.88 -12.85
C GLN A 106 -23.43 1.21 -12.52
N ARG A 107 -22.49 0.66 -13.29
CA ARG A 107 -21.07 1.00 -13.17
C ARG A 107 -20.82 2.48 -13.42
N LYS A 108 -21.39 3.05 -14.49
CA LYS A 108 -21.22 4.46 -14.84
C LYS A 108 -21.88 5.37 -13.81
N GLU A 109 -23.11 5.07 -13.39
CA GLU A 109 -23.83 5.81 -12.34
C GLU A 109 -23.04 5.85 -11.02
N LEU A 110 -22.46 4.71 -10.61
CA LEU A 110 -21.63 4.63 -9.40
C LEU A 110 -20.38 5.51 -9.50
N LEU A 111 -19.70 5.50 -10.65
CA LEU A 111 -18.50 6.31 -10.89
C LEU A 111 -18.82 7.80 -10.96
N GLU A 112 -19.92 8.18 -11.64
CA GLU A 112 -20.39 9.57 -11.71
C GLU A 112 -20.79 10.11 -10.34
N THR A 113 -21.52 9.32 -9.55
CA THR A 113 -21.91 9.68 -8.19
C THR A 113 -20.68 9.86 -7.30
N LEU A 114 -19.73 8.94 -7.36
CA LEU A 114 -18.49 9.03 -6.58
C LEU A 114 -17.63 10.24 -6.98
N TYR A 115 -17.57 10.56 -8.27
CA TYR A 115 -16.73 11.64 -8.81
C TYR A 115 -17.32 13.04 -8.55
N THR A 116 -18.65 13.16 -8.57
CA THR A 116 -19.35 14.43 -8.29
C THR A 116 -19.57 14.69 -6.79
N LEU A 117 -19.34 13.68 -5.95
CA LEU A 117 -19.46 13.80 -4.50
C LEU A 117 -18.44 14.81 -3.95
N SER A 118 -18.94 15.86 -3.29
CA SER A 118 -18.10 16.74 -2.47
C SER A 118 -17.49 15.97 -1.32
N ILE A 119 -16.21 16.19 -1.02
CA ILE A 119 -15.52 15.47 0.06
C ILE A 119 -16.29 15.64 1.38
N PRO A 120 -16.91 14.57 1.90
CA PRO A 120 -17.74 14.61 3.11
C PRO A 120 -16.90 14.70 4.38
N GLU A 121 -17.52 15.15 5.47
CA GLU A 121 -16.89 15.18 6.79
C GLU A 121 -16.73 13.76 7.38
N PRO A 122 -15.71 13.53 8.22
CA PRO A 122 -15.54 12.27 8.94
C PRO A 122 -16.78 11.83 9.73
N GLY A 123 -17.06 10.53 9.74
CA GLY A 123 -18.21 9.94 10.44
C GLY A 123 -19.56 10.04 9.71
N VAL A 124 -19.65 10.78 8.60
CA VAL A 124 -20.88 10.91 7.82
C VAL A 124 -21.11 9.63 6.97
N PRO A 125 -22.32 9.04 6.96
CA PRO A 125 -22.66 7.97 6.03
C PRO A 125 -22.91 8.54 4.62
N VAL A 126 -22.24 7.99 3.63
CA VAL A 126 -22.36 8.34 2.21
C VAL A 126 -23.04 7.19 1.48
N HIS A 127 -24.16 7.47 0.81
CA HIS A 127 -24.84 6.51 -0.05
C HIS A 127 -24.45 6.76 -1.50
N LEU A 128 -23.82 5.77 -2.14
CA LEU A 128 -23.49 5.81 -3.56
C LEU A 128 -24.58 5.14 -4.42
N SER A 129 -25.30 4.18 -3.85
CA SER A 129 -26.49 3.57 -4.46
C SER A 129 -27.36 2.93 -3.37
N VAL A 130 -28.52 2.39 -3.76
CA VAL A 130 -29.43 1.67 -2.84
C VAL A 130 -28.72 0.54 -2.08
N HIS A 131 -27.70 -0.07 -2.67
CA HIS A 131 -26.98 -1.21 -2.11
C HIS A 131 -25.53 -0.90 -1.73
N SER A 132 -25.07 0.35 -1.87
CA SER A 132 -23.70 0.74 -1.60
C SER A 132 -23.65 2.01 -0.76
N TYR A 133 -23.16 1.88 0.46
CA TYR A 133 -22.88 3.00 1.34
C TYR A 133 -21.60 2.75 2.14
N PHE A 134 -20.98 3.81 2.63
CA PHE A 134 -19.83 3.73 3.52
C PHE A 134 -19.85 4.91 4.51
N THR A 135 -19.22 4.73 5.66
CA THR A 135 -18.97 5.82 6.60
C THR A 135 -17.60 6.39 6.31
N VAL A 136 -17.50 7.72 6.26
CA VAL A 136 -16.24 8.43 6.00
C VAL A 136 -15.27 8.18 7.15
N PRO A 137 -14.08 7.60 6.91
CA PRO A 137 -13.11 7.34 7.97
C PRO A 137 -12.59 8.64 8.60
N ASP A 138 -12.43 8.68 9.92
CA ASP A 138 -11.67 9.76 10.59
C ASP A 138 -10.19 9.38 10.63
N ILE A 139 -9.38 10.10 9.87
CA ILE A 139 -7.92 9.89 9.78
C ILE A 139 -7.17 10.26 11.07
N ARG A 140 -7.86 10.88 12.06
CA ARG A 140 -7.29 11.24 13.36
C ARG A 140 -7.41 10.11 14.39
N GLU A 141 -8.24 9.11 14.12
CA GLU A 141 -8.37 7.94 14.97
C GLU A 141 -7.19 7.00 14.76
N LEU A 142 -6.74 6.36 15.84
CA LEU A 142 -5.70 5.34 15.73
C LEU A 142 -6.25 4.13 14.98
N PRO A 143 -5.46 3.51 14.07
CA PRO A 143 -5.88 2.32 13.36
C PRO A 143 -6.15 1.18 14.35
N SER A 144 -7.34 0.58 14.27
CA SER A 144 -7.71 -0.59 15.07
C SER A 144 -7.58 -1.90 14.27
N ILE A 145 -7.29 -2.99 14.97
CA ILE A 145 -7.29 -4.35 14.41
C ILE A 145 -8.61 -5.02 14.86
N PRO A 146 -9.40 -5.65 13.95
CA PRO A 146 -9.08 -5.99 12.56
C PRO A 146 -9.61 -5.00 11.50
N GLU A 147 -10.13 -3.83 11.89
CA GLU A 147 -10.81 -2.91 10.96
C GLU A 147 -9.85 -2.30 9.94
N ASN A 148 -8.65 -1.92 10.36
CA ASN A 148 -7.61 -1.40 9.48
C ASN A 148 -6.88 -2.56 8.81
N ARG A 149 -7.05 -2.68 7.49
CA ARG A 149 -6.50 -3.82 6.76
C ARG A 149 -4.97 -3.82 6.72
N ASN A 150 -4.36 -2.65 6.56
CA ASN A 150 -2.90 -2.54 6.44
C ASN A 150 -2.21 -2.97 7.73
N LEU A 151 -2.66 -2.45 8.88
CA LEU A 151 -2.11 -2.81 10.18
C LEU A 151 -2.38 -4.28 10.53
N THR A 152 -3.58 -4.78 10.23
CA THR A 152 -3.95 -6.18 10.48
C THR A 152 -3.07 -7.13 9.69
N GLU A 153 -2.91 -6.91 8.38
CA GLU A 153 -2.09 -7.76 7.53
C GLU A 153 -0.59 -7.65 7.90
N TYR A 154 -0.10 -6.45 8.24
CA TYR A 154 1.26 -6.25 8.73
C TYR A 154 1.53 -7.04 10.02
N PHE A 155 0.64 -6.93 11.01
CA PHE A 155 0.77 -7.61 12.30
C PHE A 155 0.67 -9.14 12.18
N VAL A 156 -0.11 -9.63 11.22
CA VAL A 156 -0.25 -11.08 10.96
C VAL A 156 0.97 -11.63 10.20
N ALA A 157 1.58 -10.83 9.32
CA ALA A 157 2.65 -11.31 8.43
C ALA A 157 4.06 -11.15 9.01
N VAL A 158 4.29 -10.18 9.89
CA VAL A 158 5.62 -9.81 10.37
C VAL A 158 5.77 -10.12 11.85
N ASP A 159 6.83 -10.85 12.20
CA ASP A 159 7.15 -11.18 13.58
C ASP A 159 7.45 -9.92 14.42
N VAL A 160 7.09 -9.95 15.70
CA VAL A 160 7.27 -8.82 16.63
C VAL A 160 8.71 -8.28 16.63
N ASN A 161 9.72 -9.16 16.61
CA ASN A 161 11.12 -8.75 16.54
C ASN A 161 11.43 -7.96 15.26
N ASN A 162 10.94 -8.42 14.12
CA ASN A 162 11.10 -7.74 12.84
C ASN A 162 10.32 -6.41 12.81
N MET A 163 9.16 -6.33 13.46
CA MET A 163 8.43 -5.08 13.63
C MET A 163 9.26 -4.05 14.41
N LEU A 164 9.89 -4.47 15.51
CA LEU A 164 10.76 -3.61 16.31
C LEU A 164 12.00 -3.17 15.54
N HIS A 165 12.63 -4.07 14.77
CA HIS A 165 13.75 -3.73 13.90
C HIS A 165 13.37 -2.73 12.81
N LEU A 166 12.22 -2.90 12.16
CA LEU A 166 11.71 -1.92 11.19
C LEU A 166 11.47 -0.56 11.84
N TYR A 167 10.81 -0.55 13.00
CA TYR A 167 10.55 0.68 13.74
C TYR A 167 11.84 1.41 14.10
N ALA A 168 12.83 0.69 14.65
CA ALA A 168 14.15 1.25 14.94
C ALA A 168 14.82 1.80 13.68
N SER A 169 14.83 1.03 12.59
CA SER A 169 15.42 1.46 11.31
C SER A 169 14.74 2.71 10.75
N MET A 170 13.43 2.88 10.96
CA MET A 170 12.71 4.09 10.56
C MET A 170 13.09 5.30 11.42
N LEU A 171 13.25 5.13 12.72
CA LEU A 171 13.69 6.21 13.62
C LEU A 171 15.09 6.72 13.28
N TYR A 172 15.95 5.86 12.73
CA TYR A 172 17.29 6.22 12.23
C TYR A 172 17.29 6.63 10.75
N GLU A 173 16.10 6.80 10.14
CA GLU A 173 15.94 7.17 8.73
C GLU A 173 16.82 6.30 7.79
N ARG A 174 16.81 4.97 8.00
CA ARG A 174 17.58 4.05 7.16
C ARG A 174 16.96 3.90 5.76
N ARG A 175 17.76 3.35 4.86
CA ARG A 175 17.29 2.81 3.57
C ARG A 175 16.67 1.44 3.82
N ILE A 176 15.34 1.35 3.76
CA ILE A 176 14.56 0.16 4.12
C ILE A 176 13.90 -0.43 2.87
N LEU A 177 14.19 -1.69 2.60
CA LEU A 177 13.58 -2.48 1.53
C LEU A 177 12.77 -3.63 2.14
N ILE A 178 11.47 -3.67 1.85
CA ILE A 178 10.59 -4.77 2.24
C ILE A 178 10.32 -5.60 1.00
N CYS A 179 10.49 -6.92 1.07
CA CYS A 179 10.14 -7.83 -0.03
C CYS A 179 9.13 -8.90 0.38
N CYS A 180 8.21 -9.21 -0.54
CA CYS A 180 7.19 -10.24 -0.35
C CYS A 180 6.65 -10.74 -1.70
N SER A 181 6.21 -11.99 -1.74
CA SER A 181 5.54 -12.62 -2.88
C SER A 181 4.09 -12.15 -3.08
N LYS A 182 3.45 -11.60 -2.04
CA LYS A 182 2.08 -11.10 -2.08
C LYS A 182 2.09 -9.58 -2.05
N LEU A 183 1.56 -8.92 -3.08
CA LEU A 183 1.44 -7.46 -3.13
C LEU A 183 0.54 -6.89 -2.03
N SER A 184 -0.50 -7.65 -1.64
CA SER A 184 -1.38 -7.28 -0.53
C SER A 184 -0.58 -7.11 0.75
N THR A 185 0.21 -8.12 1.08
CA THR A 185 1.05 -8.16 2.28
C THR A 185 2.20 -7.16 2.17
N LEU A 186 2.84 -7.06 1.00
CA LEU A 186 3.92 -6.10 0.74
C LEU A 186 3.49 -4.66 1.04
N THR A 187 2.45 -4.19 0.36
CA THR A 187 1.98 -2.81 0.51
C THR A 187 1.40 -2.58 1.90
N ALA A 188 0.69 -3.55 2.48
CA ALA A 188 0.22 -3.47 3.85
C ALA A 188 1.36 -3.35 4.87
N CYS A 189 2.47 -4.08 4.70
CA CYS A 189 3.64 -3.94 5.56
C CYS A 189 4.24 -2.54 5.44
N VAL A 190 4.35 -1.97 4.24
CA VAL A 190 4.90 -0.61 4.05
C VAL A 190 3.97 0.46 4.66
N HIS A 191 2.66 0.40 4.40
CA HIS A 191 1.68 1.33 4.98
C HIS A 191 1.55 1.17 6.50
N GLY A 192 1.46 -0.07 6.98
CA GLY A 192 1.28 -0.42 8.38
C GLY A 192 2.49 -0.06 9.24
N SER A 193 3.71 -0.35 8.78
CA SER A 193 4.93 0.01 9.50
C SER A 193 5.15 1.53 9.55
N ALA A 194 4.91 2.25 8.45
CA ALA A 194 4.98 3.72 8.44
C ALA A 194 3.94 4.36 9.37
N ALA A 195 2.74 3.78 9.49
CA ALA A 195 1.70 4.28 10.40
C ALA A 195 2.08 4.17 11.88
N MET A 196 3.01 3.28 12.26
CA MET A 196 3.51 3.17 13.64
C MET A 196 4.38 4.34 14.08
N LEU A 197 4.78 5.22 13.15
CA LEU A 197 5.53 6.44 13.47
C LEU A 197 4.64 7.56 14.04
N TYR A 198 3.32 7.41 14.01
CA TYR A 198 2.39 8.44 14.49
C TYR A 198 2.78 8.97 15.88
N PRO A 199 2.84 10.29 16.10
CA PRO A 199 2.35 11.39 15.24
C PRO A 199 3.33 11.85 14.15
N MET A 200 4.50 11.22 14.02
CA MET A 200 5.46 11.50 12.96
C MET A 200 5.07 10.74 11.68
N TYR A 201 5.52 11.24 10.54
CA TYR A 201 5.33 10.62 9.24
C TYR A 201 6.67 10.48 8.54
N TRP A 202 6.85 9.41 7.78
CA TRP A 202 8.01 9.25 6.92
C TRP A 202 8.07 10.37 5.87
N GLN A 203 9.17 11.13 5.85
CA GLN A 203 9.31 12.32 4.99
C GLN A 203 10.10 12.06 3.70
N HIS A 204 10.83 10.95 3.62
CA HIS A 204 11.70 10.66 2.49
C HIS A 204 11.00 9.82 1.42
N VAL A 205 11.78 9.22 0.51
CA VAL A 205 11.25 8.41 -0.58
C VAL A 205 10.36 7.31 -0.02
N TYR A 206 9.11 7.28 -0.50
CA TYR A 206 8.08 6.37 -0.04
C TYR A 206 7.41 5.69 -1.23
N ILE A 207 7.71 4.40 -1.44
CA ILE A 207 7.20 3.64 -2.58
C ILE A 207 6.71 2.27 -2.09
N PRO A 208 5.41 2.13 -1.74
CA PRO A 208 4.87 0.88 -1.19
C PRO A 208 5.05 -0.35 -2.08
N VAL A 209 5.14 -0.14 -3.39
CA VAL A 209 5.53 -1.17 -4.34
C VAL A 209 6.22 -0.54 -5.55
N LEU A 210 7.46 -0.95 -5.80
CA LEU A 210 8.30 -0.45 -6.87
C LEU A 210 8.19 -1.36 -8.11
N PRO A 211 7.74 -0.83 -9.27
CA PRO A 211 7.69 -1.60 -10.50
C PRO A 211 9.09 -1.80 -11.10
N GLN A 212 9.25 -2.84 -11.91
CA GLN A 212 10.54 -3.28 -12.47
C GLN A 212 11.33 -2.19 -13.22
N HIS A 213 10.65 -1.28 -13.92
CA HIS A 213 11.30 -0.20 -14.68
C HIS A 213 11.91 0.89 -13.80
N LEU A 214 11.54 0.96 -12.52
CA LEU A 214 12.07 1.91 -11.54
C LEU A 214 13.01 1.23 -10.54
N ILE A 215 13.44 -0.01 -10.80
CA ILE A 215 14.23 -0.78 -9.84
C ILE A 215 15.55 -0.12 -9.45
N ASP A 216 16.10 0.73 -10.33
CA ASP A 216 17.34 1.47 -10.10
C ASP A 216 17.20 2.51 -8.96
N TYR A 217 15.95 2.87 -8.57
CA TYR A 217 15.68 3.69 -7.39
C TYR A 217 16.04 2.99 -6.07
N CYS A 218 16.31 1.67 -6.06
CA CYS A 218 16.87 1.01 -4.88
C CYS A 218 18.31 1.47 -4.59
N CYS A 219 19.06 1.93 -5.60
CA CYS A 219 20.45 2.39 -5.45
C CYS A 219 20.56 3.82 -4.89
N ALA A 220 19.43 4.41 -4.54
CA ALA A 220 19.33 5.83 -4.30
C ALA A 220 19.89 6.16 -2.88
N PRO A 221 20.73 7.20 -2.72
CA PRO A 221 21.54 7.37 -1.50
C PRO A 221 20.79 7.97 -0.30
N MET A 222 19.71 8.72 -0.52
CA MET A 222 18.87 9.23 0.57
C MET A 222 18.02 8.12 1.21
N PRO A 223 17.54 8.33 2.46
CA PRO A 223 16.63 7.41 3.11
C PRO A 223 15.43 7.07 2.23
N TYR A 224 14.98 5.84 2.31
CA TYR A 224 13.80 5.40 1.59
C TYR A 224 13.08 4.28 2.33
N LEU A 225 11.78 4.17 2.08
CA LEU A 225 10.97 3.02 2.46
C LEU A 225 10.31 2.49 1.18
N ILE A 226 10.84 1.36 0.69
CA ILE A 226 10.49 0.80 -0.62
C ILE A 226 10.02 -0.65 -0.45
N GLY A 227 8.88 -0.98 -1.06
CA GLY A 227 8.42 -2.35 -1.23
C GLY A 227 8.82 -2.91 -2.60
N VAL A 228 9.33 -4.13 -2.66
CA VAL A 228 9.67 -4.82 -3.91
C VAL A 228 9.04 -6.21 -3.93
N HIS A 229 8.41 -6.59 -5.04
CA HIS A 229 7.89 -7.95 -5.19
C HIS A 229 9.06 -8.96 -5.25
N SER A 230 8.91 -10.12 -4.60
CA SER A 230 10.01 -11.11 -4.48
C SER A 230 10.60 -11.57 -5.81
N SER A 231 9.80 -11.58 -6.90
CA SER A 231 10.32 -11.90 -8.25
C SER A 231 11.34 -10.91 -8.81
N LEU A 232 11.42 -9.70 -8.24
CA LEU A 232 12.42 -8.70 -8.61
C LEU A 232 13.63 -8.71 -7.68
N MET A 233 13.60 -9.48 -6.59
CA MET A 233 14.64 -9.45 -5.56
C MET A 233 16.00 -9.96 -6.08
N GLU A 234 16.02 -10.91 -7.01
CA GLU A 234 17.28 -11.35 -7.65
C GLU A 234 17.97 -10.21 -8.40
N LYS A 235 17.20 -9.35 -9.07
CA LYS A 235 17.70 -8.16 -9.76
C LYS A 235 18.16 -7.08 -8.77
N VAL A 236 17.47 -6.94 -7.64
CA VAL A 236 17.88 -6.02 -6.56
C VAL A 236 19.19 -6.46 -5.92
N LYS A 237 19.35 -7.76 -5.64
CA LYS A 237 20.58 -8.31 -5.03
C LYS A 237 21.80 -8.23 -5.94
N SER A 238 21.62 -8.16 -7.26
CA SER A 238 22.73 -7.95 -8.19
C SER A 238 23.15 -6.48 -8.29
N MET A 239 22.34 -5.56 -7.77
CA MET A 239 22.75 -4.17 -7.55
C MET A 239 23.60 -4.13 -6.29
N ALA A 240 24.74 -3.44 -6.32
CA ALA A 240 25.61 -3.25 -5.17
C ALA A 240 24.96 -2.29 -4.16
N LEU A 241 23.99 -2.80 -3.39
CA LEU A 241 23.31 -2.07 -2.33
C LEU A 241 24.16 -2.08 -1.07
N GLU A 242 24.78 -0.95 -0.74
CA GLU A 242 25.48 -0.76 0.52
C GLU A 242 24.52 -0.14 1.56
N ASP A 243 24.68 -0.51 2.83
CA ASP A 243 23.92 -0.02 3.99
C ASP A 243 22.40 0.11 3.81
N VAL A 244 21.76 -1.00 3.42
CA VAL A 244 20.30 -1.15 3.28
C VAL A 244 19.79 -2.19 4.27
N VAL A 245 18.68 -1.87 4.95
CA VAL A 245 17.92 -2.82 5.77
C VAL A 245 16.94 -3.56 4.87
N ILE A 246 17.02 -4.88 4.80
CA ILE A 246 16.18 -5.71 3.94
C ILE A 246 15.35 -6.65 4.80
N LEU A 247 14.02 -6.55 4.71
CA LEU A 247 13.10 -7.50 5.33
C LEU A 247 12.45 -8.37 4.25
N ASN A 248 12.69 -9.68 4.31
CA ASN A 248 11.91 -10.66 3.56
C ASN A 248 10.72 -11.14 4.41
N VAL A 249 9.53 -10.69 4.07
CA VAL A 249 8.28 -11.02 4.79
C VAL A 249 7.88 -12.48 4.57
N ASP A 250 8.21 -13.08 3.43
CA ASP A 250 7.85 -14.48 3.15
C ASP A 250 8.58 -15.45 4.10
N THR A 251 9.79 -15.10 4.53
CA THR A 251 10.63 -15.93 5.43
C THR A 251 10.84 -15.32 6.81
N ASN A 252 10.27 -14.14 7.08
CA ASN A 252 10.55 -13.33 8.27
C ASN A 252 12.05 -13.14 8.55
N THR A 253 12.85 -13.02 7.48
CA THR A 253 14.31 -12.81 7.59
C THR A 253 14.63 -11.34 7.40
N LEU A 254 15.29 -10.74 8.39
CA LEU A 254 15.76 -9.37 8.34
C LEU A 254 17.28 -9.33 8.25
N GLU A 255 17.80 -8.64 7.24
CA GLU A 255 19.22 -8.40 7.01
C GLU A 255 19.48 -6.91 7.28
N THR A 256 20.34 -6.59 8.25
CA THR A 256 20.73 -5.22 8.58
C THR A 256 22.22 -5.16 8.91
N PRO A 257 22.98 -4.18 8.39
CA PRO A 257 24.35 -3.92 8.83
C PRO A 257 24.43 -3.04 10.08
N PHE A 258 23.28 -2.62 10.63
CA PHE A 258 23.19 -1.69 11.75
C PHE A 258 22.63 -2.34 13.01
N ASP A 259 23.13 -1.90 14.18
CA ASP A 259 22.63 -2.28 15.51
C ASP A 259 21.61 -1.25 16.05
N ASP A 260 20.71 -0.77 15.18
CA ASP A 260 19.78 0.32 15.50
C ASP A 260 18.85 -0.02 16.67
N LEU A 261 18.31 -1.25 16.70
CA LEU A 261 17.42 -1.69 17.77
C LEU A 261 18.12 -1.76 19.13
N GLN A 262 19.39 -2.19 19.17
CA GLN A 262 20.17 -2.25 20.40
C GLN A 262 20.57 -0.86 20.90
N SER A 263 20.62 0.11 19.98
CA SER A 263 20.93 1.50 20.28
C SER A 263 19.72 2.26 20.85
N LEU A 264 18.51 1.70 20.74
CA LEU A 264 17.34 2.25 21.41
C LEU A 264 17.41 1.98 22.92
N PRO A 265 16.95 2.91 23.78
CA PRO A 265 16.89 2.69 25.20
C PRO A 265 16.07 1.43 25.53
N ASN A 266 16.66 0.46 26.23
CA ASN A 266 15.98 -0.77 26.66
C ASN A 266 14.76 -0.48 27.55
N ASP A 267 14.85 0.62 28.31
CA ASP A 267 13.75 1.17 29.08
C ASP A 267 13.04 2.23 28.24
N VAL A 268 12.26 1.79 27.23
CA VAL A 268 11.16 2.63 26.77
C VAL A 268 10.15 2.58 27.91
N PRO A 269 9.93 3.65 28.70
CA PRO A 269 9.05 3.57 29.86
C PRO A 269 7.64 3.25 29.39
N VAL A 270 7.25 1.98 29.53
CA VAL A 270 5.87 1.54 29.37
C VAL A 270 5.13 2.07 30.60
N PHE A 271 4.55 3.25 30.47
CA PHE A 271 3.64 3.78 31.49
C PHE A 271 2.38 2.93 31.51
N TYR A 272 2.42 1.82 32.28
CA TYR A 272 1.26 1.00 32.61
C TYR A 272 0.33 1.79 33.52
N GLY A 273 -0.55 2.60 32.93
CA GLY A 273 -1.75 3.10 33.58
C GLY A 273 -2.81 2.00 33.65
N LEU A 274 -2.76 1.14 34.67
CA LEU A 274 -3.85 0.23 34.99
C LEU A 274 -5.07 1.04 35.44
N SER A 275 -6.03 1.26 34.55
CA SER A 275 -7.38 1.70 34.89
C SER A 275 -8.38 0.62 34.47
N LYS A 276 -8.97 -0.05 35.46
CA LYS A 276 -10.19 -0.85 35.27
C LYS A 276 -11.35 0.11 34.97
N GLY A 277 -11.98 -0.06 33.82
CA GLY A 277 -13.29 0.52 33.52
C GLY A 277 -13.32 1.33 32.22
N ASP A 278 -14.15 0.86 31.30
CA ASP A 278 -14.61 1.47 30.05
C ASP A 278 -14.36 2.99 29.89
N ALA A 279 -13.44 3.36 28.99
CA ALA A 279 -13.46 4.60 28.19
C ALA A 279 -12.26 4.63 27.22
N VAL A 280 -12.53 4.96 25.95
CA VAL A 280 -11.53 5.22 24.90
C VAL A 280 -10.67 6.42 25.31
N HIS A 281 -9.35 6.26 25.35
CA HIS A 281 -8.42 7.35 25.64
C HIS A 281 -7.39 7.50 24.51
N VAL A 282 -7.49 8.65 23.83
CA VAL A 282 -6.55 9.15 22.82
C VAL A 282 -5.27 9.60 23.51
N ILE A 283 -4.13 9.14 23.00
CA ILE A 283 -2.79 9.50 23.48
C ILE A 283 -2.30 10.71 22.69
N LEU A 284 -2.15 11.86 23.35
CA LEU A 284 -1.45 13.03 22.82
C LEU A 284 -0.03 13.05 23.41
N ILE A 285 0.98 12.90 22.56
CA ILE A 285 2.38 13.13 22.91
C ILE A 285 2.65 14.62 22.71
N GLN A 286 2.82 15.37 23.80
CA GLN A 286 3.53 16.66 23.76
C GLN A 286 5.02 16.37 23.60
N ALA A 287 5.58 16.65 22.43
CA ALA A 287 7.00 16.88 22.27
C ALA A 287 7.24 18.40 22.32
N PHE A 288 8.23 18.82 23.12
CA PHE A 288 8.65 20.23 23.28
C PHE A 288 9.14 20.86 21.98
#